data_AF-A0A9P9RA53-F1
#
_entry.id   AF-A0A9P9RA53-F1
#
_cell.length_a   1.000
_cell.length_b   1.000
_cell.length_c   1.000
_cell.angle_alpha   90.00
_cell.angle_beta   90.00
_cell.angle_gamma   90.00
#
_symmetry.space_group_name_H-M   'P 1'
#
loop_
_entity.id
_entity.type
_entity.pdbx_description
1 polymer ?
#
loop_
_entity_poly.entity_id
_entity_poly.type
_entity_poly.pdbx_seq_one_letter_code
_entity_poly.pdbx_strand_id
1 'polypeptide(L)'
;MPLLQYYLQLAGYSTQMSFRLQISQPVLSIVGNLMAAAIIEKVGRRDLTFWGLLVLTIFLMITGGLGTGSTQPMTQGTVAFILIFSWWFNVSISSSVFSLISEISTPRLRVKTIAIASASQSLVNFMWQWTIPYMFNPDRADMGAKIAFVFGGLCSVSLLYLWFYQPETGGRSYQDLDEMFTKKVPARKFKKFVTEVQMQNQAAAAVEEKV
;
A
#
# COMPACT_ATOMS: atom_id res chain seq x y z
N MET A 1 -9.68 17.35 6.14
CA MET A 1 -9.42 17.52 7.59
C MET A 1 -10.66 17.78 8.45
N PRO A 2 -11.74 18.49 8.02
CA PRO A 2 -12.94 18.65 8.86
C PRO A 2 -13.88 17.42 8.89
N LEU A 3 -13.84 16.56 7.86
CA LEU A 3 -14.73 15.40 7.76
C LEU A 3 -14.51 14.34 8.86
N LEU A 4 -13.25 14.00 9.20
CA LEU A 4 -12.99 12.99 10.23
C LEU A 4 -13.44 13.45 11.63
N GLN A 5 -13.23 14.74 11.95
CA GLN A 5 -13.71 15.33 13.20
C GLN A 5 -15.24 15.29 13.28
N TYR A 6 -15.90 15.65 12.18
CA TYR A 6 -17.35 15.62 12.06
C TYR A 6 -17.89 14.19 12.22
N TYR A 7 -17.24 13.19 11.63
CA TYR A 7 -17.62 11.78 11.80
C TYR A 7 -17.41 11.25 13.21
N LEU A 8 -16.30 11.59 13.87
CA LEU A 8 -16.05 11.17 15.24
C LEU A 8 -17.04 11.81 16.22
N GLN A 9 -17.46 13.05 15.96
CA GLN A 9 -18.55 13.68 16.69
C GLN A 9 -19.92 13.04 16.40
N LEU A 10 -20.23 12.70 15.14
CA LEU A 10 -21.45 11.96 14.79
C LEU A 10 -21.51 10.56 15.43
N ALA A 11 -20.35 9.93 15.62
CA ALA A 11 -20.21 8.64 16.29
C ALA A 11 -20.29 8.73 17.84
N GLY A 12 -20.56 9.93 18.40
CA GLY A 12 -20.79 10.14 19.83
C GLY A 12 -19.52 10.35 20.66
N TYR A 13 -18.35 10.56 20.04
CA TYR A 13 -17.12 10.85 20.78
C TYR A 13 -17.01 12.32 21.17
N SER A 14 -16.66 12.56 22.44
CA SER A 14 -16.30 13.88 22.97
C SER A 14 -15.26 14.57 22.07
N THR A 15 -15.40 15.89 21.89
CA THR A 15 -14.47 16.73 21.13
C THR A 15 -13.02 16.49 21.55
N GLN A 16 -12.77 16.25 22.84
CA GLN A 16 -11.43 15.99 23.38
C GLN A 16 -10.85 14.63 22.97
N MET A 17 -11.69 13.58 22.86
CA MET A 17 -11.28 12.25 22.39
C MET A 17 -11.03 12.28 20.88
N SER A 18 -11.85 13.00 20.13
CA SER A 18 -11.69 13.18 18.67
C SER A 18 -10.37 13.87 18.33
N PHE A 19 -9.98 14.91 19.09
CA PHE A 19 -8.67 15.55 18.96
C PHE A 19 -7.51 14.59 19.26
N ARG A 20 -7.61 13.75 20.30
CA ARG A 20 -6.56 12.77 20.63
C ARG A 20 -6.38 11.72 19.53
N LEU A 21 -7.49 11.24 18.95
CA LEU A 21 -7.47 10.31 17.82
C LEU A 21 -6.91 10.95 16.54
N GLN A 22 -7.17 12.24 16.32
CA GLN A 22 -6.57 12.97 15.19
C GLN A 22 -5.05 13.10 15.30
N ILE A 23 -4.52 13.32 16.51
CA ILE A 23 -3.07 13.47 16.71
C ILE A 23 -2.38 12.09 16.67
N SER A 24 -3.05 11.02 17.12
CA SER A 24 -2.44 9.68 17.13
C SER A 24 -2.19 9.11 15.73
N GLN A 25 -3.06 9.40 14.76
CA GLN A 25 -2.95 8.88 13.40
C GLN A 25 -1.66 9.29 12.65
N PRO A 26 -1.25 10.58 12.59
CA PRO A 26 0.02 10.97 11.98
C PRO A 26 1.23 10.47 12.78
N VAL A 27 1.16 10.39 14.11
CA VAL A 27 2.24 9.83 14.95
C VAL A 27 2.47 8.36 14.61
N LEU A 28 1.40 7.55 14.55
CA LEU A 28 1.46 6.16 14.10
C LEU A 28 2.02 6.04 12.68
N SER A 29 1.64 6.96 11.79
CA SER A 29 2.13 6.95 10.40
C SER A 29 3.64 7.23 10.33
N ILE A 30 4.18 8.13 11.15
CA ILE A 30 5.63 8.41 11.20
C ILE A 30 6.39 7.16 11.67
N VAL A 31 5.95 6.54 12.77
CA VAL A 31 6.56 5.31 13.28
C VAL A 31 6.47 4.17 12.27
N GLY A 32 5.31 4.04 11.60
CA GLY A 32 5.10 3.06 10.54
C GLY A 32 6.06 3.23 9.37
N ASN A 33 6.28 4.46 8.90
CA ASN A 33 7.22 4.73 7.80
C ASN A 33 8.68 4.45 8.19
N LEU A 34 9.09 4.74 9.43
CA LEU A 34 10.44 4.39 9.91
C LEU A 34 10.65 2.87 9.94
N MET A 35 9.65 2.12 10.40
CA MET A 35 9.70 0.65 10.35
C MET A 35 9.70 0.13 8.92
N ALA A 36 8.93 0.76 8.02
CA ALA A 36 8.85 0.41 6.61
C ALA A 36 10.23 0.45 5.94
N ALA A 37 11.02 1.49 6.23
CA ALA A 37 12.38 1.65 5.69
C ALA A 37 13.32 0.51 6.11
N ALA A 38 13.18 -0.01 7.33
CA ALA A 38 13.99 -1.14 7.80
C ALA A 38 13.53 -2.50 7.23
N ILE A 39 12.24 -2.66 6.97
CA ILE A 39 11.67 -3.94 6.53
C ILE A 39 11.82 -4.12 5.01
N ILE A 40 11.75 -3.04 4.23
CA ILE A 40 11.81 -3.12 2.76
C ILE A 40 13.13 -3.70 2.24
N GLU A 41 14.23 -3.48 2.96
CA GLU A 41 15.56 -4.02 2.61
C GLU A 41 15.68 -5.52 2.88
N LYS A 42 14.95 -6.06 3.88
CA LYS A 42 15.10 -7.46 4.33
C LYS A 42 14.09 -8.43 3.70
N VAL A 43 12.85 -8.01 3.49
CA VAL A 43 11.74 -8.91 3.10
C VAL A 43 11.58 -9.01 1.57
N GLY A 44 12.10 -8.03 0.83
CA GLY A 44 11.90 -7.94 -0.61
C GLY A 44 10.53 -7.34 -0.98
N ARG A 45 10.51 -6.61 -2.09
CA ARG A 45 9.41 -5.67 -2.43
C ARG A 45 8.10 -6.37 -2.83
N ARG A 46 8.20 -7.51 -3.52
CA ARG A 46 7.03 -8.31 -3.94
C ARG A 46 6.34 -8.92 -2.74
N ASP A 47 7.10 -9.56 -1.85
CA ASP A 47 6.58 -10.25 -0.68
C ASP A 47 6.01 -9.24 0.33
N LEU A 48 6.65 -8.07 0.52
CA LEU A 48 6.11 -7.01 1.37
C LEU A 48 4.74 -6.51 0.90
N THR A 49 4.61 -6.26 -0.41
CA THR A 49 3.34 -5.76 -0.97
C THR A 49 2.25 -6.82 -0.91
N PHE A 50 2.58 -8.08 -1.22
CA PHE A 50 1.61 -9.17 -1.25
C PHE A 50 1.11 -9.54 0.15
N TRP A 51 2.02 -9.82 1.10
CA TRP A 51 1.65 -10.11 2.48
C TRP A 51 1.02 -8.91 3.17
N GLY A 52 1.52 -7.71 2.88
CA GLY A 52 0.93 -6.46 3.35
C GLY A 52 -0.54 -6.33 2.94
N LEU A 53 -0.84 -6.52 1.66
CA LEU A 53 -2.20 -6.39 1.13
C LEU A 53 -3.13 -7.53 1.58
N LEU A 54 -2.60 -8.74 1.76
CA LEU A 54 -3.35 -9.87 2.32
C LEU A 54 -3.82 -9.57 3.75
N VAL A 55 -2.90 -9.12 4.61
CA VAL A 55 -3.21 -8.75 6.00
C VAL A 55 -4.21 -7.58 6.06
N LEU A 56 -4.05 -6.57 5.18
CA LEU A 56 -5.00 -5.45 5.08
C LEU A 56 -6.40 -5.90 4.68
N THR A 57 -6.49 -6.85 3.74
CA THR A 57 -7.77 -7.41 3.31
C THR A 57 -8.47 -8.11 4.47
N ILE A 58 -7.73 -8.89 5.27
CA ILE A 58 -8.27 -9.54 6.48
C ILE A 58 -8.77 -8.50 7.48
N PHE A 59 -7.98 -7.45 7.75
CA PHE A 59 -8.40 -6.38 8.67
C PHE A 59 -9.66 -5.65 8.19
N LEU A 60 -9.79 -5.39 6.88
CA LEU A 60 -10.99 -4.79 6.30
C LEU A 60 -12.22 -5.70 6.41
N MET A 61 -12.06 -7.01 6.22
CA MET A 61 -13.14 -7.99 6.40
C MET A 61 -13.59 -8.10 7.86
N ILE A 62 -12.64 -8.09 8.81
CA ILE A 62 -12.94 -8.07 10.27
C ILE A 62 -13.66 -6.78 10.65
N THR A 63 -13.17 -5.63 10.15
CA THR A 63 -13.79 -4.32 10.41
C THR A 63 -15.20 -4.25 9.82
N GLY A 64 -15.42 -4.78 8.62
CA GLY A 64 -16.75 -4.90 8.01
C GLY A 64 -17.69 -5.78 8.83
N GLY A 65 -17.20 -6.91 9.34
CA GLY A 65 -17.97 -7.81 10.21
C GLY A 65 -18.37 -7.16 11.53
N LEU A 66 -17.43 -6.51 12.22
CA LEU A 66 -17.69 -5.72 13.45
C LEU A 66 -18.66 -4.57 13.19
N GLY A 67 -18.64 -4.03 11.98
CA GLY A 67 -19.55 -3.01 11.51
C GLY A 67 -21.02 -3.38 11.39
N THR A 68 -21.35 -4.67 11.45
CA THR A 68 -22.75 -5.15 11.35
C THR A 68 -23.49 -5.11 12.69
N GLY A 69 -22.78 -5.00 13.81
CA GLY A 69 -23.38 -4.87 15.13
C GLY A 69 -23.28 -3.46 15.67
N SER A 70 -24.39 -2.93 16.18
CA SER A 70 -24.55 -1.56 16.67
C SER A 70 -24.33 -1.43 18.19
N THR A 71 -23.45 -2.26 18.78
CA THR A 71 -23.14 -2.16 20.22
C THR A 71 -21.93 -1.26 20.47
N GLN A 72 -21.95 -0.52 21.58
CA GLN A 72 -20.88 0.39 22.02
C GLN A 72 -19.46 -0.22 21.99
N PRO A 73 -19.22 -1.47 22.45
CA PRO A 73 -17.90 -2.12 22.32
C PRO A 73 -17.50 -2.44 20.87
N MET A 74 -18.45 -2.70 19.97
CA MET A 74 -18.16 -2.98 18.55
C MET A 74 -17.72 -1.71 17.80
N THR A 75 -18.27 -0.55 18.15
CA THR A 75 -17.81 0.75 17.61
C THR A 75 -16.39 1.08 18.06
N GLN A 76 -16.07 0.84 19.34
CA GLN A 76 -14.70 1.01 19.85
C GLN A 76 -13.70 0.08 19.17
N GLY A 77 -14.08 -1.20 18.97
CA GLY A 77 -13.29 -2.17 18.23
C GLY A 77 -13.02 -1.72 16.79
N THR A 78 -14.03 -1.20 16.10
CA THR A 78 -13.93 -0.69 14.73
C THR A 78 -12.90 0.44 14.61
N VAL A 79 -12.93 1.40 15.54
CA VAL A 79 -11.94 2.50 15.56
C VAL A 79 -10.52 1.98 15.80
N ALA A 80 -10.33 1.03 16.72
CA ALA A 80 -9.02 0.43 16.98
C ALA A 80 -8.47 -0.30 15.76
N PHE A 81 -9.30 -1.09 15.08
CA PHE A 81 -8.91 -1.80 13.86
C PHE A 81 -8.57 -0.86 12.69
N ILE A 82 -9.26 0.27 12.55
CA ILE A 82 -8.95 1.30 11.54
C ILE A 82 -7.57 1.95 11.80
N LEU A 83 -7.20 2.16 13.06
CA LEU A 83 -5.88 2.68 13.43
C LEU A 83 -4.78 1.67 13.13
N ILE A 84 -4.98 0.40 13.51
CA ILE A 84 -4.03 -0.69 13.21
C ILE A 84 -3.89 -0.88 11.69
N PHE A 85 -5.01 -0.83 10.96
CA PHE A 85 -5.02 -0.86 9.50
C PHE A 85 -4.20 0.29 8.91
N SER A 86 -4.40 1.52 9.38
CA SER A 86 -3.64 2.69 8.91
C SER A 86 -2.15 2.55 9.17
N TRP A 87 -1.77 2.05 10.34
CA TRP A 87 -0.38 1.79 10.69
C TRP A 87 0.24 0.73 9.76
N TRP A 88 -0.42 -0.42 9.60
CA TRP A 88 0.06 -1.50 8.74
C TRP A 88 0.15 -1.10 7.26
N PHE A 89 -0.80 -0.30 6.79
CA PHE A 89 -0.79 0.28 5.44
C PHE A 89 0.44 1.15 5.21
N ASN A 90 0.79 2.01 6.18
CA ASN A 90 2.00 2.83 6.11
C ASN A 90 3.28 1.97 6.12
N VAL A 91 3.32 0.91 6.93
CA VAL A 91 4.48 0.01 7.01
C VAL A 91 4.72 -0.74 5.70
N SER A 92 3.66 -1.25 5.07
CA SER A 92 3.79 -2.19 3.96
C SER A 92 3.70 -1.52 2.58
N ILE A 93 2.64 -0.73 2.35
CA ILE A 93 2.29 -0.25 1.01
C ILE A 93 3.00 1.07 0.69
N SER A 94 3.04 2.00 1.65
CA SER A 94 3.61 3.33 1.44
C SER A 94 5.04 3.23 0.89
N SER A 95 5.92 2.51 1.60
CA SER A 95 7.31 2.31 1.19
C SER A 95 7.43 1.55 -0.14
N SER A 96 6.71 0.43 -0.29
CA SER A 96 6.81 -0.44 -1.47
C SER A 96 6.47 0.28 -2.76
N VAL A 97 5.41 1.11 -2.77
CA VAL A 97 4.95 1.78 -3.99
C VAL A 97 5.97 2.79 -4.51
N PHE A 98 6.51 3.64 -3.64
CA PHE A 98 7.53 4.63 -4.05
C PHE A 98 8.82 3.95 -4.53
N SER A 99 9.23 2.91 -3.82
CA SER A 99 10.38 2.10 -4.21
C SER A 99 10.17 1.49 -5.60
N LEU A 100 9.02 0.87 -5.83
CA LEU A 100 8.73 0.14 -7.07
C LEU A 100 8.57 1.06 -8.28
N ILE A 101 7.95 2.23 -8.12
CA ILE A 101 7.88 3.25 -9.18
C ILE A 101 9.29 3.70 -9.57
N SER A 102 10.20 3.85 -8.60
CA SER A 102 11.58 4.24 -8.88
C SER A 102 12.37 3.16 -9.61
N GLU A 103 12.15 1.87 -9.30
CA GLU A 103 12.91 0.76 -9.89
C GLU A 103 12.42 0.30 -11.26
N ILE A 104 11.11 0.36 -11.51
CA ILE A 104 10.54 0.00 -12.83
C ILE A 104 10.82 1.08 -13.87
N SER A 105 11.03 2.33 -13.43
CA SER A 105 11.28 3.43 -14.35
C SER A 105 12.71 3.45 -14.87
N THR A 106 12.87 3.38 -16.19
CA THR A 106 14.15 3.67 -16.85
C THR A 106 14.64 5.07 -16.45
N PRO A 107 15.93 5.26 -16.06
CA PRO A 107 16.42 6.52 -15.49
C PRO A 107 16.08 7.77 -16.30
N ARG A 108 16.09 7.66 -17.64
CA ARG A 108 15.79 8.77 -18.56
C ARG A 108 14.31 9.19 -18.58
N LEU A 109 13.39 8.27 -18.27
CA LEU A 109 11.94 8.48 -18.35
C LEU A 109 11.28 8.58 -16.96
N ARG A 110 12.04 8.34 -15.88
CA ARG A 110 11.55 8.29 -14.50
C ARG A 110 10.70 9.49 -14.10
N VAL A 111 11.10 10.71 -14.45
CA VAL A 111 10.34 11.92 -14.12
C VAL A 111 8.95 11.91 -14.78
N LYS A 112 8.85 11.48 -16.04
CA LYS A 112 7.57 11.40 -16.76
C LYS A 112 6.67 10.30 -16.19
N THR A 113 7.24 9.13 -15.88
CA THR A 113 6.49 8.01 -15.28
C THR A 113 5.94 8.39 -13.91
N ILE A 114 6.75 9.03 -13.06
CA ILE A 114 6.31 9.52 -11.75
C ILE A 114 5.20 10.56 -11.92
N ALA A 115 5.33 11.50 -12.85
CA ALA A 115 4.30 12.50 -13.11
C ALA A 115 2.95 11.88 -13.52
N ILE A 116 2.96 10.89 -14.42
CA ILE A 116 1.76 10.16 -14.84
C ILE A 116 1.17 9.37 -13.66
N ALA A 117 2.01 8.69 -12.88
CA ALA A 117 1.58 7.96 -11.70
C ALA A 117 0.91 8.89 -10.67
N SER A 118 1.54 10.01 -10.33
CA SER A 118 0.99 11.01 -9.42
C SER A 118 -0.29 11.66 -9.93
N ALA A 119 -0.39 11.93 -11.24
CA ALA A 119 -1.62 12.44 -11.86
C ALA A 119 -2.76 11.42 -11.73
N SER A 120 -2.50 10.15 -12.05
CA SER A 120 -3.50 9.07 -11.91
C SER A 120 -3.93 8.87 -10.46
N GLN A 121 -2.99 8.92 -9.52
CA GLN A 121 -3.27 8.84 -8.09
C GLN A 121 -4.16 9.99 -7.63
N SER A 122 -3.89 11.21 -8.10
CA SER A 122 -4.66 12.41 -7.74
C SER A 122 -6.10 12.33 -8.28
N LEU A 123 -6.31 11.81 -9.49
CA LEU A 123 -7.64 11.60 -10.06
C LEU A 123 -8.46 10.59 -9.24
N VAL A 124 -7.84 9.46 -8.86
CA VAL A 124 -8.49 8.45 -8.02
C VAL A 124 -8.78 9.02 -6.63
N ASN A 125 -7.87 9.82 -6.06
CA ASN A 125 -8.09 10.47 -4.77
C ASN A 125 -9.26 11.47 -4.83
N PHE A 126 -9.35 12.24 -5.91
CA PHE A 126 -10.47 13.16 -6.14
C PHE A 126 -11.81 12.43 -6.22
N MET A 127 -11.87 11.31 -6.95
CA MET A 127 -13.06 10.45 -7.01
C MET A 127 -13.48 9.97 -5.62
N TRP A 128 -12.53 9.53 -4.79
CA TRP A 128 -12.81 9.08 -3.42
C TRP A 128 -13.22 10.22 -2.49
N GLN A 129 -12.67 11.42 -2.65
CA GLN A 129 -13.08 12.59 -1.86
C GLN A 129 -14.55 12.96 -2.08
N TRP A 130 -15.11 12.69 -3.26
CA TRP A 130 -16.55 12.85 -3.52
C TRP A 130 -17.38 11.65 -3.08
N THR A 131 -16.86 10.44 -3.26
CA THR A 131 -17.60 9.19 -3.02
C THR A 131 -17.72 8.87 -1.52
N ILE A 132 -16.66 9.07 -0.73
CA ILE A 132 -16.65 8.74 0.70
C ILE A 132 -17.71 9.53 1.47
N PRO A 133 -17.82 10.86 1.36
CA PRO A 133 -18.87 11.61 2.07
C PRO A 133 -20.28 11.16 1.70
N TYR A 134 -20.50 10.78 0.44
CA TYR A 134 -21.78 10.28 -0.03
C TYR A 134 -22.15 8.93 0.59
N MET A 135 -21.18 8.01 0.67
CA MET A 135 -21.37 6.67 1.25
C MET A 135 -21.68 6.68 2.74
N PHE A 136 -21.16 7.68 3.47
CA PHE A 136 -21.33 7.80 4.91
C PHE A 136 -22.51 8.70 5.33
N ASN A 137 -23.17 9.40 4.40
CA ASN A 137 -24.30 10.25 4.74
C ASN A 137 -25.54 9.41 5.13
N PRO A 138 -26.14 9.64 6.33
CA PRO A 138 -27.32 8.91 6.81
C PRO A 138 -28.54 9.03 5.89
N ASP A 139 -28.68 10.14 5.17
CA ASP A 139 -29.84 10.43 4.31
C ASP A 139 -29.78 9.77 2.92
N ARG A 140 -28.71 9.03 2.56
CA ARG A 140 -28.56 8.44 1.22
C ARG A 140 -28.25 6.95 1.26
N ALA A 141 -26.98 6.59 1.45
CA ALA A 141 -26.53 5.21 1.28
C ALA A 141 -26.50 4.41 2.59
N ASP A 142 -26.44 5.10 3.74
CA ASP A 142 -26.40 4.55 5.11
C ASP A 142 -25.59 3.24 5.23
N MET A 143 -24.46 3.19 4.51
CA MET A 143 -23.64 1.97 4.44
C MET A 143 -22.77 1.82 5.69
N GLY A 144 -22.69 2.84 6.55
CA GLY A 144 -21.99 2.81 7.84
C GLY A 144 -20.67 2.04 7.78
N ALA A 145 -20.51 1.03 8.63
CA ALA A 145 -19.32 0.21 8.66
C ALA A 145 -19.31 -0.95 7.62
N LYS A 146 -20.41 -1.19 6.88
CA LYS A 146 -20.44 -2.15 5.75
C LYS A 146 -19.59 -1.70 4.56
N ILE A 147 -19.25 -0.42 4.51
CA ILE A 147 -18.30 0.18 3.56
C ILE A 147 -16.96 -0.59 3.52
N ALA A 148 -16.50 -1.10 4.67
CA ALA A 148 -15.27 -1.88 4.75
C ALA A 148 -15.30 -3.18 3.93
N PHE A 149 -16.48 -3.77 3.67
CA PHE A 149 -16.60 -4.92 2.77
C PHE A 149 -16.37 -4.56 1.30
N VAL A 150 -16.83 -3.38 0.86
CA VAL A 150 -16.60 -2.89 -0.51
C VAL A 150 -15.11 -2.65 -0.74
N PHE A 151 -14.45 -2.00 0.21
CA PHE A 151 -13.01 -1.79 0.17
C PHE A 151 -12.22 -3.10 0.30
N GLY A 152 -12.66 -4.04 1.14
CA GLY A 152 -12.08 -5.39 1.24
C GLY A 152 -12.17 -6.17 -0.08
N GLY A 153 -13.31 -6.07 -0.78
CA GLY A 153 -13.48 -6.64 -2.12
C GLY A 153 -12.53 -6.02 -3.15
N LEU A 154 -12.41 -4.69 -3.17
CA LEU A 154 -11.47 -3.99 -4.05
C LEU A 154 -10.01 -4.34 -3.74
N CYS A 155 -9.64 -4.48 -2.46
CA CYS A 155 -8.34 -4.96 -2.03
C CYS A 155 -8.07 -6.40 -2.49
N SER A 156 -9.06 -7.28 -2.45
CA SER A 156 -8.94 -8.66 -2.93
C SER A 156 -8.69 -8.73 -4.44
N VAL A 157 -9.38 -7.90 -5.23
CA VAL A 157 -9.13 -7.78 -6.68
C VAL A 157 -7.73 -7.22 -6.94
N SER A 158 -7.31 -6.24 -6.15
CA SER A 158 -5.96 -5.68 -6.23
C SER A 158 -4.88 -6.71 -5.88
N LEU A 159 -5.15 -7.60 -4.91
CA LEU A 159 -4.26 -8.70 -4.53
C LEU A 159 -4.08 -9.70 -5.67
N LEU A 160 -5.16 -10.04 -6.38
CA LEU A 160 -5.09 -10.87 -7.58
C LEU A 160 -4.27 -10.19 -8.68
N TYR A 161 -4.50 -8.90 -8.93
CA TYR A 161 -3.73 -8.15 -9.91
C TYR A 161 -2.23 -8.14 -9.59
N LEU A 162 -1.87 -7.85 -8.33
CA LEU A 162 -0.47 -7.88 -7.88
C LEU A 162 0.15 -9.27 -8.04
N TRP A 163 -0.61 -10.33 -7.79
CA TRP A 163 -0.10 -11.69 -7.94
C TRP A 163 0.36 -12.04 -9.37
N PHE A 164 -0.36 -11.52 -10.37
CA PHE A 164 -0.02 -11.74 -11.79
C PHE A 164 1.01 -10.74 -12.32
N TYR A 165 0.90 -9.46 -11.96
CA TYR A 165 1.62 -8.38 -12.64
C TYR A 165 2.79 -7.81 -11.86
N GLN A 166 2.92 -8.02 -10.54
CA GLN A 166 4.01 -7.45 -9.73
C GLN A 166 5.35 -8.17 -10.00
N PRO A 167 6.35 -7.53 -10.64
CA PRO A 167 7.68 -8.12 -10.76
C PRO A 167 8.44 -7.99 -9.44
N GLU A 168 9.42 -8.88 -9.21
CA GLU A 168 10.34 -8.78 -8.07
C GLU A 168 11.57 -7.99 -8.49
N THR A 169 11.69 -6.76 -7.99
CA THR A 169 12.75 -5.80 -8.38
C THR A 169 13.86 -5.66 -7.33
N GLY A 170 13.74 -6.33 -6.17
CA GLY A 170 14.71 -6.24 -5.09
C GLY A 170 16.08 -6.84 -5.46
N GLY A 171 17.15 -6.12 -5.13
CA GLY A 171 18.54 -6.59 -5.25
C GLY A 171 19.08 -6.68 -6.69
N ARG A 172 18.49 -5.96 -7.64
CA ARG A 172 18.85 -6.00 -9.07
C ARG A 172 19.34 -4.64 -9.56
N SER A 173 20.32 -4.63 -10.48
CA SER A 173 20.77 -3.39 -11.12
C SER A 173 19.73 -2.86 -12.10
N TYR A 174 19.74 -1.55 -12.36
CA TYR A 174 18.89 -0.92 -13.38
C TYR A 174 19.10 -1.54 -14.77
N GLN A 175 20.33 -1.95 -15.09
CA GLN A 175 20.67 -2.59 -16.37
C GLN A 175 20.05 -4.00 -16.48
N ASP A 176 20.06 -4.77 -15.38
CA ASP A 176 19.42 -6.09 -15.33
C ASP A 176 17.90 -5.98 -15.51
N LEU A 177 17.30 -4.97 -14.88
CA LEU A 177 15.86 -4.70 -15.01
C LEU A 177 15.49 -4.36 -16.46
N ASP A 178 16.26 -3.49 -17.11
CA ASP A 178 16.00 -3.06 -18.50
C ASP A 178 16.11 -4.23 -19.50
N GLU A 179 17.09 -5.13 -19.31
CA GLU A 179 17.25 -6.33 -20.13
C GLU A 179 16.05 -7.30 -19.93
N MET A 180 15.58 -7.49 -18.70
CA MET A 180 14.41 -8.31 -18.42
C MET A 180 13.10 -7.73 -18.98
N PHE A 181 12.94 -6.40 -18.92
CA PHE A 181 11.80 -5.72 -19.55
C PHE A 181 11.85 -5.84 -21.08
N THR A 182 13.04 -5.72 -21.69
CA THR A 182 13.24 -5.92 -23.13
C THR A 182 12.93 -7.35 -23.57
N LYS A 183 13.36 -8.34 -22.78
CA LYS A 183 13.09 -9.77 -23.01
C LYS A 183 11.65 -10.19 -22.64
N LYS A 184 10.79 -9.25 -22.19
CA LYS A 184 9.39 -9.48 -21.79
C LYS A 184 9.24 -10.67 -20.83
N VAL A 185 10.16 -10.82 -19.89
CA VAL A 185 10.11 -11.91 -18.91
C VAL A 185 8.81 -11.79 -18.11
N PRO A 186 8.05 -12.87 -17.87
CA PRO A 186 6.86 -12.79 -17.05
C PRO A 186 7.23 -12.42 -15.60
N ALA A 187 6.46 -11.53 -14.98
CA ALA A 187 6.70 -10.98 -13.63
C ALA A 187 7.00 -12.03 -12.54
N ARG A 188 6.54 -13.28 -12.73
CA ARG A 188 6.78 -14.43 -11.84
C ARG A 188 8.16 -15.06 -11.95
N LYS A 189 8.85 -14.91 -13.09
CA LYS A 189 10.19 -15.49 -13.33
C LYS A 189 11.33 -14.51 -13.02
N PHE A 190 11.01 -13.26 -12.67
CA PHE A 190 12.00 -12.24 -12.32
C PHE A 190 12.98 -12.70 -11.24
N LYS A 191 12.53 -13.46 -10.23
CA LYS A 191 13.41 -13.96 -9.16
C LYS A 191 14.49 -14.94 -9.65
N LYS A 192 14.18 -15.76 -10.67
CA LYS A 192 15.04 -16.87 -11.14
C LYS A 192 15.78 -16.57 -12.44
N PHE A 193 15.51 -15.44 -13.09
CA PHE A 193 16.12 -15.11 -14.38
C PHE A 193 17.51 -14.53 -14.16
N VAL A 194 18.56 -15.14 -14.71
CA VAL A 194 19.92 -14.57 -14.66
C VAL A 194 20.11 -13.75 -15.92
N THR A 195 20.39 -12.45 -15.79
CA THR A 195 20.64 -11.56 -16.92
C THR A 195 22.05 -11.71 -17.46
N GLU A 196 22.24 -11.40 -18.74
CA GLU A 196 23.57 -11.45 -19.38
C GLU A 196 24.51 -10.42 -18.75
N VAL A 197 23.98 -9.26 -18.36
CA VAL A 197 24.73 -8.23 -17.62
C VAL A 197 25.22 -8.75 -16.26
N GLN A 198 24.40 -9.54 -15.57
CA GLN A 198 24.78 -10.19 -14.31
C GLN A 198 25.93 -11.20 -14.49
N MET A 199 25.90 -11.98 -15.57
CA MET A 199 26.99 -12.91 -15.92
C MET A 199 28.27 -12.16 -16.30
N GLN A 200 28.18 -11.05 -17.02
CA GLN A 200 29.33 -10.22 -17.37
C GLN A 200 29.97 -9.55 -16.14
N ASN A 201 29.17 -9.03 -15.21
CA ASN A 201 29.68 -8.42 -13.97
C ASN A 201 30.35 -9.45 -13.06
N GLN A 202 29.81 -10.67 -12.97
CA GLN A 202 30.45 -11.77 -12.23
C GLN A 202 31.74 -12.26 -12.91
N ALA A 203 31.76 -12.32 -14.24
CA ALA A 203 32.96 -12.65 -14.98
C ALA A 203 34.06 -11.58 -14.83
N ALA A 204 33.70 -10.30 -14.81
CA ALA A 204 34.63 -9.20 -14.56
C ALA A 204 35.20 -9.23 -13.13
N ALA A 205 34.36 -9.45 -12.12
CA ALA A 205 34.80 -9.56 -10.73
C ALA A 205 35.73 -10.77 -10.49
N ALA A 206 35.45 -11.91 -11.14
CA ALA A 206 36.30 -13.10 -11.06
C ALA A 206 37.65 -12.95 -11.80
N VAL A 207 37.78 -11.96 -12.68
CA VAL A 207 39.04 -11.61 -13.34
C VAL A 207 39.86 -10.66 -12.46
N GLU A 208 39.23 -9.69 -11.79
CA GLU A 208 39.92 -8.81 -10.83
C GLU A 208 40.44 -9.55 -9.59
N GLU A 209 39.75 -10.58 -9.10
CA GLU A 209 40.21 -11.37 -7.95
C GLU A 209 41.41 -12.29 -8.27
N LYS A 210 41.72 -12.48 -9.57
CA LYS A 210 42.85 -13.30 -10.05
C LYS A 210 44.09 -12.49 -10.42
N VAL A 211 44.03 -11.16 -10.32
CA VAL A 211 45.16 -10.22 -10.56
C VAL A 211 45.73 -9.77 -9.24
#